data_AF-A0A3D1CP81-F1
#
_entry.id   AF-A0A3D1CP81-F1
#
_cell.length_a   1.000
_cell.length_b   1.000
_cell.length_c   1.000
_cell.angle_alpha   90.00
_cell.angle_beta   90.00
_cell.angle_gamma   90.00
#
_symmetry.space_group_name_H-M   'P 1'
#
loop_
_entity.id
_entity.type
_entity.pdbx_description
1 polymer ?
#
loop_
_entity_poly.entity_id
_entity_poly.type
_entity_poly.pdbx_seq_one_letter_code
_entity_poly.pdbx_strand_id
1 'polypeptide(L)'
;HTQLRNIAAAPEMVIRYMYPIAGNEQAIGLNYLQEPTQKDAAERARLNRKLVLAGPLELKQGGIGLITRIPVYLNDEKGDEYFWGIISAVIDVEAFFEASGLKDETLPIDIAIRGKDGLGSAGEVFFGDASLFKDPVLTMPLALPDGYWLLTGQPEGGWKTINNDVWQSRILVFVVALGIFALLTAFVRFMFTASLANLKFRQVIDSSPIPYIMVARDRKVSFINPAFTELYGYSTADLPSLAIWWNKTDINQEYLRKINAWCDSTIDAKALPEHSVEIKVHCKDGTPRDVMLSVSPLDAAVNRELLLVVYDLTSRKLAEQKIHFSEQIFSQAHEGIVVTDIQGRILEVNP
;
A
#
# COMPACT_ATOMS: atom_id res chain seq x y z
N HIS A 1 52.06 33.36 16.01
CA HIS A 1 51.88 34.48 16.96
C HIS A 1 51.18 33.93 18.19
N THR A 2 51.68 34.24 19.39
CA THR A 2 50.99 33.87 20.64
C THR A 2 49.71 34.70 20.78
N GLN A 3 48.57 34.07 21.06
CA GLN A 3 47.29 34.74 21.31
C GLN A 3 47.28 35.47 22.67
N LEU A 4 48.29 35.24 23.50
CA LEU A 4 48.41 35.84 24.82
C LEU A 4 48.97 37.27 24.70
N ARG A 5 48.20 38.24 25.19
CA ARG A 5 48.51 39.67 25.12
C ARG A 5 49.34 40.14 26.30
N ASN A 6 48.96 39.72 27.51
CA ASN A 6 49.72 40.02 28.72
C ASN A 6 49.41 39.02 29.86
N ILE A 7 50.30 39.01 30.85
CA ILE A 7 50.11 38.34 32.15
C ILE A 7 50.26 39.37 33.25
N ALA A 8 49.25 39.46 34.11
CA ALA A 8 49.22 40.30 35.30
C ALA A 8 49.29 39.45 36.56
N ALA A 9 49.97 39.94 37.60
CA ALA A 9 49.77 39.45 38.94
C ALA A 9 49.30 40.58 39.85
N ALA A 10 48.22 40.30 40.58
CA ALA A 10 47.51 41.27 41.39
C ALA A 10 47.42 40.82 42.86
N PRO A 11 48.49 41.03 43.64
CA PRO A 11 48.44 40.85 45.09
C PRO A 11 47.31 41.69 45.68
N GLU A 12 46.54 41.12 46.61
CA GLU A 12 45.40 41.80 47.25
C GLU A 12 44.39 42.38 46.23
N MET A 13 44.26 41.75 45.05
CA MET A 13 43.37 42.17 43.94
C MET A 13 43.78 43.47 43.23
N VAL A 14 44.98 44.00 43.49
CA VAL A 14 45.52 45.19 42.80
C VAL A 14 46.66 44.79 41.89
N ILE A 15 46.57 45.10 40.59
CA ILE A 15 47.63 44.76 39.63
C ILE A 15 48.94 45.46 40.02
N ARG A 16 49.95 44.70 40.42
CA ARG A 16 51.30 45.21 40.76
C ARG A 16 52.37 44.74 39.78
N TYR A 17 52.17 43.58 39.16
CA TYR A 17 53.09 43.00 38.20
C TYR A 17 52.40 42.85 36.84
N MET A 18 53.09 43.21 35.77
CA MET A 18 52.57 43.19 34.40
C MET A 18 53.69 42.82 33.43
N TYR A 19 53.41 41.89 32.50
CA TYR A 19 54.32 41.58 31.40
C TYR A 19 53.55 41.32 30.09
N PRO A 20 53.98 41.92 28.96
CA PRO A 20 54.95 43.01 28.86
C PRO A 20 54.35 44.31 29.45
N ILE A 21 55.20 45.21 29.96
CA ILE A 21 54.73 46.51 30.48
C ILE A 21 54.31 47.44 29.34
N ALA A 22 55.07 47.43 28.23
CA ALA A 22 54.83 48.28 27.08
C ALA A 22 53.41 48.09 26.52
N GLY A 23 52.63 49.17 26.47
CA GLY A 23 51.25 49.18 25.99
C GLY A 23 50.21 48.70 27.00
N ASN A 24 50.64 48.37 28.22
CA ASN A 24 49.81 47.81 29.28
C ASN A 24 49.84 48.63 30.58
N GLU A 25 50.52 49.79 30.57
CA GLU A 25 50.82 50.63 31.74
C GLU A 25 49.56 51.08 32.48
N GLN A 26 48.48 51.35 31.74
CA GLN A 26 47.21 51.84 32.29
C GLN A 26 46.47 50.83 33.19
N ALA A 27 46.83 49.55 33.11
CA ALA A 27 46.26 48.52 33.99
C ALA A 27 47.02 48.39 35.31
N ILE A 28 48.27 48.87 35.40
CA ILE A 28 49.03 48.80 36.65
C ILE A 28 48.35 49.70 37.69
N GLY A 29 48.12 49.18 38.89
CA GLY A 29 47.34 49.83 39.95
C GLY A 29 45.83 49.67 39.84
N LEU A 30 45.30 48.97 38.83
CA LEU A 30 43.88 48.63 38.76
C LEU A 30 43.51 47.69 39.92
N ASN A 31 42.52 48.09 40.70
CA ASN A 31 41.90 47.25 41.72
C ASN A 31 40.68 46.54 41.14
N TYR A 32 40.74 45.20 41.03
CA TYR A 32 39.65 44.41 40.47
C TYR A 32 38.34 44.52 41.25
N LEU A 33 38.40 44.80 42.56
CA LEU A 33 37.20 44.95 43.39
C LEU A 33 36.45 46.27 43.13
N GLN A 34 37.14 47.25 42.54
CA GLN A 34 36.59 48.57 42.21
C GLN A 34 36.18 48.70 40.75
N GLU A 35 36.51 47.71 39.91
CA GLU A 35 36.21 47.71 38.48
C GLU A 35 34.94 46.87 38.22
N PRO A 36 33.77 47.49 37.96
CA PRO A 36 32.48 46.78 37.90
C PRO A 36 32.47 45.65 36.87
N THR A 37 33.14 45.84 35.73
CA THR A 37 33.19 44.87 34.63
C THR A 37 34.05 43.64 34.95
N GLN A 38 34.94 43.73 35.94
CA GLN A 38 35.90 42.66 36.26
C GLN A 38 35.72 42.09 37.67
N LYS A 39 35.01 42.81 38.54
CA LYS A 39 34.80 42.46 39.95
C LYS A 39 34.25 41.06 40.12
N ASP A 40 33.11 40.76 39.49
CA ASP A 40 32.38 39.51 39.74
C ASP A 40 33.19 38.28 39.35
N ALA A 41 33.87 38.32 38.20
CA ALA A 41 34.73 37.23 37.77
C ALA A 41 36.00 37.09 38.63
N ALA A 42 36.56 38.20 39.12
CA ALA A 42 37.70 38.18 40.02
C ALA A 42 37.33 37.66 41.42
N GLU A 43 36.17 38.06 41.96
CA GLU A 43 35.64 37.53 43.20
C GLU A 43 35.27 36.05 43.09
N ARG A 44 34.67 35.61 41.97
CA ARG A 44 34.41 34.19 41.72
C ARG A 44 35.69 33.36 41.74
N ALA A 45 36.75 33.82 41.08
CA ALA A 45 38.04 33.12 41.11
C ALA A 45 38.56 32.97 42.55
N ARG A 46 38.49 34.05 43.34
CA ARG A 46 38.88 34.03 44.75
C ARG A 46 38.02 33.05 45.56
N LEU A 47 36.70 33.24 45.56
CA LEU A 47 35.76 32.49 46.39
C LEU A 47 35.71 31.00 46.03
N ASN A 48 35.69 30.69 44.74
CA ASN A 48 35.56 29.31 44.26
C ASN A 48 36.89 28.55 44.26
N ARG A 49 38.02 29.25 44.46
CA ARG A 49 39.38 28.68 44.42
C ARG A 49 39.67 27.90 43.13
N LYS A 50 39.07 28.34 42.02
CA LYS A 50 39.19 27.70 40.70
C LYS A 50 39.65 28.70 39.65
N LEU A 51 40.22 28.19 38.57
CA LEU A 51 40.45 28.99 37.37
C LEU A 51 39.10 29.46 36.83
N VAL A 52 38.98 30.77 36.59
CA VAL A 52 37.81 31.38 35.95
C VAL A 52 38.22 31.96 34.61
N LEU A 53 37.42 31.71 33.58
CA LEU A 53 37.52 32.38 32.28
C LEU A 53 36.42 33.44 32.19
N ALA A 54 36.83 34.69 31.97
CA ALA A 54 35.92 35.83 31.84
C ALA A 54 36.03 36.46 30.46
N GLY A 55 34.93 37.06 30.00
CA GLY A 55 34.82 37.74 28.72
C GLY A 55 34.07 36.96 27.65
N PRO A 56 34.11 37.46 26.40
CA PRO A 56 34.87 38.63 25.94
C PRO A 56 34.45 39.95 26.61
N LEU A 57 35.41 40.75 27.07
CA LEU A 57 35.16 42.08 27.63
C LEU A 57 36.20 43.12 27.17
N GLU A 58 35.83 44.40 27.23
CA GLU A 58 36.74 45.50 26.93
C GLU A 58 37.79 45.65 28.03
N LEU A 59 39.05 45.71 27.61
CA LEU A 59 40.17 45.89 28.50
C LEU A 59 40.40 47.38 28.75
N LYS A 60 40.86 47.74 29.95
CA LYS A 60 41.27 49.11 30.28
C LYS A 60 42.40 49.64 29.38
N GLN A 61 43.19 48.74 28.80
CA GLN A 61 44.28 49.04 27.86
C GLN A 61 43.78 49.16 26.40
N GLY A 62 42.46 49.07 26.16
CA GLY A 62 41.84 49.06 24.85
C GLY A 62 41.80 47.67 24.20
N GLY A 63 40.78 47.43 23.37
CA GLY A 63 40.52 46.15 22.71
C GLY A 63 39.75 45.15 23.58
N ILE A 64 39.37 44.02 23.00
CA ILE A 64 38.54 42.99 23.64
C ILE A 64 39.40 41.78 23.99
N GLY A 65 39.30 41.29 25.22
CA GLY A 65 40.07 40.15 25.70
C GLY A 65 39.23 39.10 26.43
N LEU A 66 39.72 37.87 26.38
CA LEU A 66 39.33 36.77 27.27
C LEU A 66 40.35 36.71 28.40
N ILE A 67 39.89 36.78 29.65
CA ILE A 67 40.76 36.85 30.82
C ILE A 67 40.65 35.54 31.59
N THR A 68 41.74 34.79 31.65
CA THR A 68 41.88 33.65 32.55
C THR A 68 42.41 34.15 33.88
N ARG A 69 41.78 33.77 35.00
CA ARG A 69 42.17 34.17 36.35
C ARG A 69 42.44 32.94 37.20
N ILE A 70 43.66 32.86 37.74
CA ILE A 70 44.10 31.81 38.66
C ILE A 70 44.23 32.44 40.05
N PRO A 71 43.44 32.00 41.05
CA PRO A 71 43.63 32.44 42.43
C PRO A 71 44.90 31.80 43.00
N VAL A 72 45.72 32.60 43.67
CA VAL A 72 46.97 32.14 44.29
C VAL A 72 46.84 32.24 45.81
N TYR A 73 47.04 31.10 46.44
CA TYR A 73 47.11 30.95 47.88
C TYR A 73 48.53 30.54 48.26
N LEU A 74 49.09 31.18 49.28
CA LEU A 74 50.42 30.89 49.80
C LEU A 74 50.29 30.47 51.25
N ASN A 75 51.28 29.74 51.75
CA ASN A 75 51.37 29.39 53.16
C ASN A 75 52.29 30.37 53.86
N ASP A 76 51.90 30.82 55.05
CA ASP A 76 52.78 31.62 55.90
C ASP A 76 53.87 30.75 56.58
N GLU A 77 54.74 31.38 57.38
CA GLU A 77 55.81 30.67 58.11
C GLU A 77 55.29 29.65 59.13
N LYS A 78 54.01 29.71 59.50
CA LYS A 78 53.33 28.79 60.42
C LYS A 78 52.57 27.67 59.69
N GLY A 79 52.51 27.73 58.36
CA GLY A 79 51.79 26.78 57.51
C GLY A 79 50.32 27.12 57.26
N ASP A 80 49.84 28.28 57.73
CA ASP A 80 48.48 28.73 57.50
C ASP A 80 48.34 29.31 56.08
N GLU A 81 47.34 28.83 55.34
CA GLU A 81 47.07 29.26 53.96
C GLU A 81 46.39 30.63 53.96
N TYR A 82 46.95 31.59 53.22
CA TYR A 82 46.36 32.90 52.99
C TYR A 82 46.24 33.22 51.50
N PHE A 83 45.24 34.04 51.16
CA PHE A 83 45.05 34.51 49.80
C PHE A 83 46.09 35.59 49.46
N TRP A 84 47.00 35.29 48.55
CA TRP A 84 48.00 36.26 48.10
C TRP A 84 47.42 37.23 47.07
N GLY A 85 46.63 36.72 46.11
CA GLY A 85 46.10 37.51 45.02
C GLY A 85 45.66 36.64 43.84
N ILE A 86 45.52 37.25 42.67
CA ILE A 86 45.21 36.52 41.43
C ILE A 86 46.26 36.77 40.36
N ILE A 87 46.51 35.74 39.56
CA ILE A 87 47.26 35.85 38.30
C ILE A 87 46.24 35.85 37.17
N SER A 88 46.31 36.87 36.32
CA SER A 88 45.43 37.04 35.17
C SER A 88 46.24 36.91 33.89
N ALA A 89 45.83 36.05 32.95
CA ALA A 89 46.37 36.04 31.60
C ALA A 89 45.29 36.44 30.60
N VAL A 90 45.62 37.42 29.75
CA VAL A 90 44.71 37.99 28.76
C VAL A 90 45.00 37.37 27.40
N ILE A 91 43.97 36.80 26.80
CA ILE A 91 43.96 36.22 25.46
C ILE A 91 43.24 37.20 24.54
N ASP A 92 43.86 37.49 23.40
CA ASP A 92 43.26 38.29 22.34
C ASP A 92 42.08 37.54 21.70
N VAL A 93 40.89 38.14 21.76
CA VAL A 93 39.64 37.51 21.32
C VAL A 93 39.61 37.31 19.81
N GLU A 94 40.10 38.29 19.05
CA GLU A 94 40.08 38.23 17.59
C GLU A 94 41.02 37.13 17.09
N ALA A 95 42.24 37.10 17.61
CA ALA A 95 43.22 36.08 17.27
C ALA A 95 42.78 34.67 17.74
N PHE A 96 42.05 34.58 18.86
CA PHE A 96 41.48 33.33 19.33
C PHE A 96 40.41 32.79 18.37
N PHE A 97 39.45 33.63 17.97
CA PHE A 97 38.39 33.22 17.05
C PHE A 97 38.92 32.87 15.65
N GLU A 98 39.90 33.62 15.14
CA GLU A 98 40.53 33.30 13.86
C GLU A 98 41.26 31.96 13.89
N ALA A 99 42.06 31.71 14.93
CA ALA A 99 42.77 30.45 15.06
C ALA A 99 41.84 29.25 15.29
N SER A 100 40.66 29.47 15.86
CA SER A 100 39.64 28.43 16.03
C SER A 100 38.90 28.07 14.73
N GLY A 101 39.09 28.85 13.67
CA GLY A 101 38.35 28.71 12.40
C GLY A 101 36.93 29.26 12.44
N LEU A 102 36.47 29.81 13.57
CA LEU A 102 35.11 30.34 13.70
C LEU A 102 34.82 31.53 12.77
N LYS A 103 35.86 32.25 12.31
CA LYS A 103 35.72 33.36 11.34
C LYS A 103 35.90 32.93 9.87
N ASP A 104 36.02 31.63 9.58
CA ASP A 104 36.18 31.16 8.20
C ASP A 104 34.86 31.30 7.43
N GLU A 105 34.84 32.17 6.41
CA GLU A 105 33.68 32.44 5.55
C GLU A 105 33.28 31.22 4.69
N THR A 106 34.12 30.19 4.60
CA THR A 106 33.83 28.97 3.84
C THR A 106 33.07 27.92 4.65
N LEU A 107 32.77 28.19 5.93
CA LEU A 107 32.00 27.28 6.77
C LEU A 107 30.56 27.15 6.23
N PRO A 108 30.07 25.94 5.94
CA PRO A 108 28.70 25.72 5.45
C PRO A 108 27.65 25.84 6.57
N ILE A 109 28.01 26.46 7.70
CA ILE A 109 27.22 26.53 8.92
C ILE A 109 27.31 27.92 9.54
N ASP A 110 26.17 28.43 9.99
CA ASP A 110 26.10 29.57 10.88
C ASP A 110 26.31 29.10 12.33
N ILE A 111 27.21 29.76 13.07
CA ILE A 111 27.51 29.42 14.47
C ILE A 111 27.29 30.65 15.34
N ALA A 112 26.69 30.46 16.52
CA ALA A 112 26.63 31.48 17.56
C ALA A 112 27.04 30.92 18.93
N ILE A 113 27.68 31.76 19.74
CA ILE A 113 28.16 31.40 21.09
C ILE A 113 27.56 32.34 22.12
N ARG A 114 27.00 31.74 23.17
CA ARG A 114 26.46 32.41 24.36
C ARG A 114 27.18 31.95 25.62
N GLY A 115 27.15 32.80 26.63
CA GLY A 115 27.57 32.45 27.98
C GLY A 115 28.76 33.27 28.43
N LYS A 116 28.81 34.54 28.01
CA LYS A 116 29.80 35.52 28.47
C LYS A 116 30.05 35.36 29.98
N ASP A 117 31.33 35.31 30.36
CA ASP A 117 31.79 35.04 31.73
C ASP A 117 31.50 33.62 32.28
N GLY A 118 31.22 32.65 31.41
CA GLY A 118 30.93 31.27 31.79
C GLY A 118 29.52 31.07 32.35
N LEU A 119 28.62 32.04 32.16
CA LEU A 119 27.27 32.05 32.73
C LEU A 119 26.25 31.18 31.97
N GLY A 120 26.68 30.43 30.95
CA GLY A 120 25.79 29.54 30.18
C GLY A 120 24.61 30.27 29.56
N SER A 121 23.39 29.76 29.76
CA SER A 121 22.16 30.36 29.21
C SER A 121 21.86 31.79 29.70
N ALA A 122 22.35 32.15 30.90
CA ALA A 122 22.15 33.46 31.51
C ALA A 122 23.15 34.51 31.00
N GLY A 123 24.25 34.09 30.37
CA GLY A 123 25.22 35.00 29.76
C GLY A 123 24.74 35.53 28.41
N GLU A 124 25.33 36.64 27.98
CA GLU A 124 25.04 37.25 26.68
C GLU A 124 25.62 36.42 25.52
N VAL A 125 25.06 36.62 24.33
CA VAL A 125 25.66 36.16 23.07
C VAL A 125 26.84 37.08 22.77
N PHE A 126 28.01 36.49 22.53
CA PHE A 126 29.25 37.25 22.28
C PHE A 126 29.92 36.88 20.95
N PHE A 127 29.41 35.88 20.24
CA PHE A 127 29.87 35.49 18.91
C PHE A 127 28.68 35.05 18.06
N GLY A 128 28.67 35.43 16.78
CA GLY A 128 27.61 35.09 15.82
C GLY A 128 26.30 35.84 16.04
N ASP A 129 25.27 35.47 15.27
CA ASP A 129 23.94 36.08 15.36
C ASP A 129 23.14 35.51 16.55
N ALA A 130 22.67 36.41 17.43
CA ALA A 130 21.85 36.05 18.58
C ALA A 130 20.50 35.41 18.21
N SER A 131 20.03 35.60 16.97
CA SER A 131 18.79 35.01 16.47
C SER A 131 18.81 33.48 16.48
N LEU A 132 19.98 32.85 16.35
CA LEU A 132 20.15 31.39 16.39
C LEU A 132 19.74 30.76 17.74
N PHE A 133 19.67 31.56 18.81
CA PHE A 133 19.22 31.10 20.13
C PHE A 133 17.70 31.25 20.36
N LYS A 134 16.93 31.79 19.39
CA LYS A 134 15.46 31.90 19.53
C LYS A 134 14.76 30.55 19.33
N ASP A 135 15.24 29.74 18.39
CA ASP A 135 14.75 28.39 18.09
C ASP A 135 15.93 27.47 17.77
N PRO A 136 16.77 27.13 18.77
CA PRO A 136 17.99 26.40 18.54
C PRO A 136 17.69 24.93 18.22
N VAL A 137 18.02 24.50 17.00
CA VAL A 137 17.88 23.09 16.60
C VAL A 137 19.00 22.22 17.15
N LEU A 138 20.22 22.77 17.26
CA LEU A 138 21.38 22.07 17.79
C LEU A 138 22.16 23.00 18.71
N THR A 139 22.21 22.66 20.00
CA THR A 139 23.02 23.38 21.00
C THR A 139 23.90 22.41 21.77
N MET A 140 25.18 22.76 21.93
CA MET A 140 26.13 22.00 22.74
C MET A 140 26.74 22.87 23.84
N PRO A 141 26.82 22.38 25.09
CA PRO A 141 27.58 23.04 26.13
C PRO A 141 29.08 22.77 25.96
N LEU A 142 29.88 23.83 25.97
CA LEU A 142 31.33 23.78 26.08
C LEU A 142 31.71 24.04 27.54
N ALA A 143 32.13 22.99 28.23
CA ALA A 143 32.50 23.08 29.64
C ALA A 143 33.75 23.95 29.82
N LEU A 144 33.68 24.89 30.76
CA LEU A 144 34.82 25.67 31.22
C LEU A 144 35.20 25.24 32.64
N PRO A 145 36.41 25.58 33.12
CA PRO A 145 36.80 25.25 34.50
C PRO A 145 35.88 25.86 35.57
N ASP A 146 35.26 27.00 35.28
CA ASP A 146 34.14 27.59 36.02
C ASP A 146 33.03 27.93 35.01
N GLY A 147 31.88 27.26 35.12
CA GLY A 147 30.75 27.47 34.23
C GLY A 147 30.86 26.78 32.87
N TYR A 148 30.14 27.30 31.88
CA TYR A 148 30.13 26.75 30.51
C TYR A 148 29.69 27.81 29.50
N TRP A 149 30.09 27.61 28.25
CA TRP A 149 29.52 28.30 27.08
C TRP A 149 28.51 27.41 26.38
N LEU A 150 27.59 28.01 25.63
CA LEU A 150 26.67 27.32 24.75
C LEU A 150 27.01 27.68 23.31
N LEU A 151 27.32 26.68 22.51
CA LEU A 151 27.44 26.78 21.07
C LEU A 151 26.12 26.33 20.44
N THR A 152 25.60 27.12 19.52
CA THR A 152 24.50 26.70 18.64
C THR A 152 24.92 26.82 17.19
N GLY A 153 24.37 25.98 16.32
CA GLY A 153 24.66 26.04 14.90
C GLY A 153 23.56 25.50 14.00
N GLN A 154 23.53 25.99 12.77
CA GLN A 154 22.62 25.55 11.71
C GLN A 154 23.35 25.55 10.36
N PRO A 155 22.92 24.74 9.38
CA PRO A 155 23.43 24.87 8.01
C PRO A 155 23.10 26.26 7.45
N GLU A 156 23.95 26.76 6.57
CA GLU A 156 23.71 27.99 5.83
C GLU A 156 22.33 27.92 5.13
N GLY A 157 21.48 28.93 5.33
CA GLY A 157 20.09 28.93 4.84
C GLY A 157 19.08 28.18 5.73
N GLY A 158 19.53 27.62 6.86
CA GLY A 158 18.71 27.01 7.90
C GLY A 158 18.20 25.60 7.57
N TRP A 159 17.60 24.95 8.56
CA TRP A 159 17.12 23.56 8.48
C TRP A 159 15.93 23.34 7.52
N LYS A 160 15.35 24.42 6.97
CA LYS A 160 14.18 24.38 6.08
C LYS A 160 14.52 24.07 4.62
N THR A 161 15.80 23.88 4.28
CA THR A 161 16.24 23.54 2.91
C THR A 161 16.09 22.07 2.55
N ILE A 162 15.46 21.24 3.40
CA ILE A 162 15.03 19.90 2.99
C ILE A 162 14.03 20.06 1.85
N ASN A 163 14.49 19.67 0.66
CA ASN A 163 13.93 20.00 -0.64
C ASN A 163 12.39 19.86 -0.69
N ASN A 164 11.71 20.98 -0.97
CA ASN A 164 10.24 21.04 -0.97
C ASN A 164 9.61 20.23 -2.13
N ASP A 165 10.40 19.67 -3.05
CA ASP A 165 9.95 18.93 -4.24
C ASP A 165 9.36 17.53 -3.98
N VAL A 166 9.24 17.12 -2.72
CA VAL A 166 8.59 15.84 -2.38
C VAL A 166 7.09 15.83 -2.71
N TRP A 167 6.44 16.99 -2.90
CA TRP A 167 5.02 17.03 -3.24
C TRP A 167 4.73 16.46 -4.64
N GLN A 168 5.62 16.68 -5.61
CA GLN A 168 5.47 16.17 -6.97
C GLN A 168 5.58 14.65 -7.01
N SER A 169 6.53 14.08 -6.26
CA SER A 169 6.68 12.62 -6.17
C SER A 169 5.51 11.98 -5.43
N ARG A 170 4.94 12.64 -4.41
CA ARG A 170 3.72 12.20 -3.72
C ARG A 170 2.50 12.18 -4.65
N ILE A 171 2.30 13.21 -5.47
CA ILE A 171 1.19 13.24 -6.44
C ILE A 171 1.34 12.11 -7.46
N LEU A 172 2.55 11.92 -7.99
CA LEU A 172 2.80 10.84 -8.95
C LEU A 172 2.48 9.46 -8.36
N VAL A 173 2.94 9.18 -7.14
CA VAL A 173 2.63 7.92 -6.44
C VAL A 173 1.12 7.76 -6.25
N PHE A 174 0.41 8.83 -5.89
CA PHE A 174 -1.04 8.79 -5.70
C PHE A 174 -1.79 8.49 -7.00
N VAL A 175 -1.38 9.11 -8.12
CA VAL A 175 -1.97 8.87 -9.45
C VAL A 175 -1.73 7.42 -9.91
N VAL A 176 -0.52 6.90 -9.71
CA VAL A 176 -0.20 5.50 -10.05
C VAL A 176 -1.03 4.52 -9.21
N ALA A 177 -1.12 4.77 -7.89
CA ALA A 177 -1.92 3.94 -6.99
C ALA A 177 -3.41 3.96 -7.37
N LEU A 178 -3.95 5.14 -7.72
CA LEU A 178 -5.34 5.29 -8.17
C LEU A 178 -5.58 4.54 -9.48
N GLY A 179 -4.64 4.59 -10.42
CA GLY A 179 -4.69 3.85 -11.68
C GLY A 179 -4.72 2.33 -11.47
N ILE A 180 -3.83 1.81 -10.61
CA ILE A 180 -3.80 0.39 -10.24
C ILE A 180 -5.10 -0.01 -9.56
N PHE A 181 -5.63 0.81 -8.64
CA PHE A 181 -6.87 0.53 -7.95
C PHE A 181 -8.08 0.49 -8.90
N ALA A 182 -8.16 1.43 -9.84
CA ALA A 182 -9.21 1.44 -10.87
C ALA A 182 -9.14 0.19 -11.76
N LEU A 183 -7.93 -0.21 -12.16
CA LEU A 183 -7.70 -1.40 -12.98
C LEU A 183 -8.06 -2.69 -12.22
N LEU A 184 -7.66 -2.81 -10.96
CA LEU A 184 -8.06 -3.94 -10.09
C LEU A 184 -9.58 -4.00 -9.92
N THR A 185 -10.23 -2.85 -9.69
CA THR A 185 -11.69 -2.80 -9.53
C THR A 185 -12.41 -3.21 -10.82
N ALA A 186 -11.94 -2.74 -11.98
CA ALA A 186 -12.46 -3.13 -13.28
C ALA A 186 -12.29 -4.63 -13.53
N PHE A 187 -11.11 -5.18 -13.23
CA PHE A 187 -10.80 -6.60 -13.36
C PHE A 187 -11.70 -7.47 -12.47
N VAL A 188 -11.87 -7.09 -11.20
CA VAL A 188 -12.75 -7.80 -10.27
C VAL A 188 -14.20 -7.77 -10.75
N ARG A 189 -14.72 -6.62 -11.19
CA ARG A 189 -16.08 -6.50 -11.75
C ARG A 189 -16.26 -7.36 -12.99
N PHE A 190 -15.27 -7.38 -13.88
CA PHE A 190 -15.30 -8.22 -15.08
C PHE A 190 -15.35 -9.71 -14.70
N MET A 191 -14.49 -10.16 -13.78
CA MET A 191 -14.47 -11.54 -13.28
C MET A 191 -15.79 -11.95 -12.63
N PHE A 192 -16.37 -11.10 -11.79
CA PHE A 192 -17.68 -11.38 -11.16
C PHE A 192 -18.81 -11.45 -12.18
N THR A 193 -18.82 -10.55 -13.18
CA THR A 193 -19.86 -10.54 -14.22
C THR A 193 -19.78 -11.80 -15.07
N ALA A 194 -18.57 -12.22 -15.46
CA ALA A 194 -18.34 -13.45 -16.20
C ALA A 194 -18.75 -14.70 -15.39
N SER A 195 -18.38 -14.76 -14.10
CA SER A 195 -18.77 -15.87 -13.23
C SER A 195 -20.28 -15.95 -13.03
N LEU A 196 -20.96 -14.81 -12.86
CA LEU A 196 -22.41 -14.78 -12.69
C LEU A 196 -23.14 -15.16 -13.99
N ALA A 197 -22.65 -14.74 -15.15
CA ALA A 197 -23.19 -15.16 -16.44
C ALA A 197 -23.09 -16.68 -16.62
N ASN A 198 -21.94 -17.28 -16.30
CA ASN A 198 -21.74 -18.73 -16.36
C ASN A 198 -22.66 -19.50 -15.40
N LEU A 199 -22.85 -19.01 -14.17
CA LEU A 199 -23.77 -19.61 -13.21
C LEU A 199 -25.22 -19.54 -13.69
N LYS A 200 -25.67 -18.37 -14.19
CA LYS A 200 -27.01 -18.21 -14.74
C LYS A 200 -27.25 -19.15 -15.92
N PHE A 201 -26.29 -19.26 -16.84
CA PHE A 201 -26.39 -20.17 -17.98
C PHE A 201 -26.49 -21.63 -17.54
N ARG A 202 -25.65 -22.05 -16.59
CA ARG A 202 -25.68 -23.40 -16.05
C ARG A 202 -27.01 -23.71 -15.37
N GLN A 203 -27.56 -22.79 -14.57
CA GLN A 203 -28.87 -22.97 -13.95
C GLN A 203 -30.00 -23.09 -14.97
N VAL A 204 -29.96 -22.32 -16.06
CA VAL A 204 -30.96 -22.43 -17.14
C VAL A 204 -30.91 -23.81 -17.81
N ILE A 205 -29.70 -24.34 -18.05
CA ILE A 205 -29.54 -25.68 -18.62
C ILE A 205 -30.00 -26.76 -17.63
N ASP A 206 -29.56 -26.67 -16.38
CA ASP A 206 -29.85 -27.67 -15.34
C ASP A 206 -31.34 -27.70 -14.99
N SER A 207 -32.04 -26.56 -15.09
CA SER A 207 -33.49 -26.45 -14.83
C SER A 207 -34.36 -26.66 -16.07
N SER A 208 -33.77 -26.89 -17.26
CA SER A 208 -34.56 -27.13 -18.47
C SER A 208 -35.28 -28.48 -18.35
N PRO A 209 -36.61 -28.53 -18.57
CA PRO A 209 -37.38 -29.78 -18.52
C PRO A 209 -37.17 -30.65 -19.77
N ILE A 210 -36.39 -30.17 -20.74
CA ILE A 210 -36.18 -30.88 -22.00
C ILE A 210 -34.88 -31.67 -21.91
N PRO A 211 -34.89 -32.98 -22.21
CA PRO A 211 -33.69 -33.80 -22.22
C PRO A 211 -32.71 -33.39 -23.33
N TYR A 212 -31.46 -33.10 -22.94
CA TYR A 212 -30.37 -32.76 -23.85
C TYR A 212 -29.12 -33.60 -23.61
N ILE A 213 -28.42 -33.90 -24.70
CA ILE A 213 -27.07 -34.48 -24.70
C ILE A 213 -26.19 -33.57 -25.56
N MET A 214 -25.01 -33.21 -25.08
CA MET A 214 -23.98 -32.60 -25.91
C MET A 214 -22.89 -33.62 -26.21
N VAL A 215 -22.44 -33.61 -27.47
CA VAL A 215 -21.46 -34.56 -27.98
C VAL A 215 -20.31 -33.81 -28.61
N ALA A 216 -19.11 -34.08 -28.09
CA ALA A 216 -17.86 -33.53 -28.59
C ALA A 216 -17.55 -34.05 -30.00
N ARG A 217 -16.63 -33.36 -30.70
CA ARG A 217 -16.22 -33.70 -32.07
C ARG A 217 -15.64 -35.12 -32.19
N ASP A 218 -15.06 -35.66 -31.12
CA ASP A 218 -14.56 -37.04 -31.05
C ASP A 218 -15.66 -38.07 -30.74
N ARG A 219 -16.94 -37.68 -30.82
CA ARG A 219 -18.14 -38.48 -30.53
C ARG A 219 -18.27 -38.95 -29.08
N LYS A 220 -17.50 -38.35 -28.17
CA LYS A 220 -17.72 -38.52 -26.73
C LYS A 220 -18.84 -37.63 -26.25
N VAL A 221 -19.63 -38.14 -25.30
CA VAL A 221 -20.66 -37.31 -24.66
C VAL A 221 -19.94 -36.35 -23.71
N SER A 222 -20.03 -35.05 -24.01
CA SER A 222 -19.42 -33.99 -23.20
C SER A 222 -20.32 -33.62 -22.02
N PHE A 223 -21.64 -33.67 -22.21
CA PHE A 223 -22.60 -33.25 -21.20
C PHE A 223 -23.97 -33.91 -21.39
N ILE A 224 -24.65 -34.17 -20.27
CA ILE A 224 -26.06 -34.61 -20.20
C ILE A 224 -26.73 -33.77 -19.12
N ASN A 225 -27.89 -33.18 -19.44
CA ASN A 225 -28.62 -32.38 -18.45
C ASN A 225 -29.42 -33.26 -17.46
N PRO A 226 -29.85 -32.70 -16.31
CA PRO A 226 -30.62 -33.43 -15.32
C PRO A 226 -31.90 -34.07 -15.89
N ALA A 227 -32.67 -33.35 -16.72
CA ALA A 227 -33.91 -33.88 -17.29
C ALA A 227 -33.72 -35.17 -18.11
N PHE A 228 -32.61 -35.29 -18.84
CA PHE A 228 -32.29 -36.53 -19.55
C PHE A 228 -31.99 -37.68 -18.59
N THR A 229 -31.25 -37.40 -17.51
CA THR A 229 -30.93 -38.40 -16.49
C THR A 229 -32.19 -38.85 -15.75
N GLU A 230 -33.08 -37.93 -15.40
CA GLU A 230 -34.35 -38.24 -14.71
C GLU A 230 -35.32 -39.03 -15.59
N LEU A 231 -35.41 -38.69 -16.88
CA LEU A 231 -36.39 -39.32 -17.77
C LEU A 231 -35.92 -40.66 -18.35
N TYR A 232 -34.65 -40.78 -18.72
CA TYR A 232 -34.10 -41.97 -19.39
C TYR A 232 -33.18 -42.82 -18.49
N GLY A 233 -32.75 -42.29 -17.33
CA GLY A 233 -31.96 -43.01 -16.33
C GLY A 233 -30.44 -43.07 -16.60
N TYR A 234 -29.96 -42.44 -17.67
CA TYR A 234 -28.55 -42.50 -18.06
C TYR A 234 -27.81 -41.21 -17.70
N SER A 235 -26.63 -41.35 -17.10
CA SER A 235 -25.70 -40.26 -16.82
C SER A 235 -24.55 -40.20 -17.85
N THR A 236 -23.74 -39.14 -17.82
CA THR A 236 -22.53 -39.03 -18.66
C THR A 236 -21.55 -40.18 -18.43
N ALA A 237 -21.52 -40.75 -17.22
CA ALA A 237 -20.69 -41.92 -16.89
C ALA A 237 -21.21 -43.22 -17.52
N ASP A 238 -22.54 -43.35 -17.68
CA ASP A 238 -23.16 -44.51 -18.32
C ASP A 238 -23.04 -44.48 -19.85
N LEU A 239 -23.02 -43.27 -20.43
CA LEU A 239 -22.94 -43.01 -21.86
C LEU A 239 -21.67 -42.23 -22.22
N PRO A 240 -20.46 -42.82 -22.13
CA PRO A 240 -19.22 -42.10 -22.45
C PRO A 240 -19.08 -41.78 -23.95
N SER A 241 -19.83 -42.45 -24.82
CA SER A 241 -19.83 -42.18 -26.27
C SER A 241 -21.22 -42.27 -26.88
N LEU A 242 -21.43 -41.49 -27.93
CA LEU A 242 -22.69 -41.48 -28.68
C LEU A 242 -23.00 -42.86 -29.30
N ALA A 243 -21.96 -43.64 -29.64
CA ALA A 243 -22.13 -44.99 -30.17
C ALA A 243 -22.82 -45.94 -29.18
N ILE A 244 -22.55 -45.80 -27.88
CA ILE A 244 -23.21 -46.61 -26.84
C ILE A 244 -24.69 -46.24 -26.76
N TRP A 245 -25.00 -44.94 -26.87
CA TRP A 245 -26.38 -44.47 -26.85
C TRP A 245 -27.18 -44.97 -28.06
N TRP A 246 -26.59 -44.97 -29.26
CA TRP A 246 -27.26 -45.52 -30.46
C TRP A 246 -27.64 -47.00 -30.34
N ASN A 247 -26.88 -47.79 -29.57
CA ASN A 247 -27.24 -49.20 -29.31
C ASN A 247 -28.46 -49.35 -28.38
N LYS A 248 -28.95 -48.26 -27.79
CA LYS A 248 -30.15 -48.22 -26.93
C LYS A 248 -31.38 -47.69 -27.67
N THR A 249 -31.31 -47.55 -28.99
CA THR A 249 -32.42 -47.06 -29.80
C THR A 249 -32.73 -48.02 -30.96
N ASP A 250 -33.97 -48.01 -31.43
CA ASP A 250 -34.43 -48.85 -32.57
C ASP A 250 -34.16 -48.17 -33.92
N ILE A 251 -33.14 -47.31 -34.00
CA ILE A 251 -32.85 -46.52 -35.18
C ILE A 251 -32.27 -47.39 -36.31
N ASN A 252 -32.72 -47.15 -37.54
CA ASN A 252 -32.24 -47.91 -38.71
C ASN A 252 -30.75 -47.63 -38.97
N GLN A 253 -29.95 -48.67 -39.22
CA GLN A 253 -28.52 -48.55 -39.55
C GLN A 253 -28.25 -47.68 -40.78
N GLU A 254 -29.13 -47.67 -41.78
CA GLU A 254 -28.95 -46.81 -42.95
C GLU A 254 -29.06 -45.32 -42.56
N TYR A 255 -29.95 -45.01 -41.63
CA TYR A 255 -30.16 -43.67 -41.11
C TYR A 255 -29.00 -43.22 -40.20
N LEU A 256 -28.47 -44.12 -39.36
CA LEU A 256 -27.23 -43.88 -38.60
C LEU A 256 -26.05 -43.55 -39.51
N ARG A 257 -25.91 -44.25 -40.65
CA ARG A 257 -24.85 -43.94 -41.62
C ARG A 257 -25.02 -42.54 -42.20
N LYS A 258 -26.25 -42.09 -42.47
CA LYS A 258 -26.54 -40.72 -42.96
C LYS A 258 -26.21 -39.67 -41.90
N ILE A 259 -26.60 -39.87 -40.64
CA ILE A 259 -26.25 -38.96 -39.53
C ILE A 259 -24.72 -38.89 -39.35
N ASN A 260 -24.04 -40.05 -39.32
CA ASN A 260 -22.59 -40.11 -39.14
C ASN A 260 -21.87 -39.43 -40.32
N ALA A 261 -22.29 -39.70 -41.56
CA ALA A 261 -21.74 -39.06 -42.74
C ALA A 261 -21.97 -37.54 -42.75
N TRP A 262 -23.13 -37.07 -42.25
CA TRP A 262 -23.42 -35.65 -42.09
C TRP A 262 -22.53 -35.01 -41.01
N CYS A 263 -22.32 -35.68 -39.88
CA CYS A 263 -21.41 -35.22 -38.82
C CYS A 263 -19.94 -35.14 -39.32
N ASP A 264 -19.55 -36.04 -40.22
CA ASP A 264 -18.19 -36.12 -40.79
C ASP A 264 -17.98 -35.18 -41.98
N SER A 265 -19.03 -34.90 -42.77
CA SER A 265 -19.01 -33.88 -43.81
C SER A 265 -18.92 -32.51 -43.15
N THR A 266 -17.91 -31.73 -43.49
CA THR A 266 -17.61 -30.42 -42.90
C THR A 266 -18.89 -29.64 -42.59
N ILE A 267 -19.01 -29.20 -41.33
CA ILE A 267 -20.09 -28.48 -40.63
C ILE A 267 -20.34 -27.08 -41.25
N ASP A 268 -20.41 -26.99 -42.59
CA ASP A 268 -20.87 -25.87 -43.41
C ASP A 268 -22.09 -26.29 -44.26
N ALA A 269 -22.49 -27.56 -44.19
CA ALA A 269 -23.67 -28.05 -44.89
C ALA A 269 -24.94 -27.53 -44.20
N LYS A 270 -25.60 -26.58 -44.86
CA LYS A 270 -27.02 -26.22 -44.66
C LYS A 270 -27.83 -27.46 -44.28
N ALA A 271 -28.32 -27.46 -43.04
CA ALA A 271 -29.43 -28.24 -42.47
C ALA A 271 -29.51 -29.75 -42.81
N LEU A 272 -29.71 -30.59 -41.79
CA LEU A 272 -30.28 -31.92 -41.99
C LEU A 272 -31.58 -31.81 -42.84
N PRO A 273 -31.82 -32.71 -43.81
CA PRO A 273 -33.04 -32.73 -44.61
C PRO A 273 -34.32 -32.90 -43.75
N GLU A 274 -34.20 -33.51 -42.58
CA GLU A 274 -35.23 -33.62 -41.56
C GLU A 274 -34.62 -33.20 -40.21
N HIS A 275 -35.05 -32.07 -39.66
CA HIS A 275 -34.51 -31.49 -38.42
C HIS A 275 -34.78 -32.33 -37.16
N SER A 276 -35.61 -33.36 -37.29
CA SER A 276 -36.01 -34.23 -36.20
C SER A 276 -36.48 -35.59 -36.71
N VAL A 277 -36.15 -36.67 -36.00
CA VAL A 277 -36.61 -38.02 -36.31
C VAL A 277 -37.25 -38.67 -35.10
N GLU A 278 -38.37 -39.33 -35.35
CA GLU A 278 -39.03 -40.16 -34.34
C GLU A 278 -38.38 -41.53 -34.28
N ILE A 279 -37.86 -41.90 -33.11
CA ILE A 279 -37.24 -43.19 -32.83
C ILE A 279 -37.78 -43.75 -31.52
N LYS A 280 -37.67 -45.07 -31.34
CA LYS A 280 -37.86 -45.67 -30.01
C LYS A 280 -36.54 -45.74 -29.27
N VAL A 281 -36.56 -45.33 -28.00
CA VAL A 281 -35.41 -45.37 -27.10
C VAL A 281 -35.74 -46.27 -25.91
N HIS A 282 -34.77 -47.07 -25.50
CA HIS A 282 -34.87 -47.94 -24.33
C HIS A 282 -34.19 -47.27 -23.13
N CYS A 283 -34.99 -46.91 -22.14
CA CYS A 283 -34.51 -46.35 -20.88
C CYS A 283 -33.63 -47.36 -20.12
N LYS A 284 -32.87 -46.91 -19.12
CA LYS A 284 -31.98 -47.78 -18.33
C LYS A 284 -32.74 -48.89 -17.59
N ASP A 285 -34.00 -48.65 -17.25
CA ASP A 285 -34.93 -49.61 -16.63
C ASP A 285 -35.59 -50.59 -17.63
N GLY A 286 -35.30 -50.44 -18.94
CA GLY A 286 -35.85 -51.26 -20.01
C GLY A 286 -37.18 -50.76 -20.58
N THR A 287 -37.74 -49.65 -20.08
CA THR A 287 -38.99 -49.09 -20.62
C THR A 287 -38.76 -48.47 -22.00
N PRO A 288 -39.54 -48.87 -23.03
CA PRO A 288 -39.46 -48.24 -24.34
C PRO A 288 -40.24 -46.91 -24.32
N ARG A 289 -39.64 -45.86 -24.90
CA ARG A 289 -40.27 -44.56 -25.11
C ARG A 289 -40.20 -44.17 -26.58
N ASP A 290 -41.29 -43.60 -27.10
CA ASP A 290 -41.31 -42.96 -28.40
C ASP A 290 -40.77 -41.55 -28.25
N VAL A 291 -39.68 -41.20 -28.94
CA VAL A 291 -39.02 -39.90 -28.80
C VAL A 291 -38.81 -39.24 -30.16
N MET A 292 -38.86 -37.92 -30.17
CA MET A 292 -38.39 -37.10 -31.28
C MET A 292 -36.98 -36.61 -30.97
N LEU A 293 -36.02 -37.11 -31.74
CA LEU A 293 -34.62 -36.71 -31.67
C LEU A 293 -34.37 -35.57 -32.66
N SER A 294 -33.93 -34.42 -32.16
CA SER A 294 -33.40 -33.33 -32.98
C SER A 294 -31.90 -33.18 -32.76
N VAL A 295 -31.13 -32.92 -33.83
CA VAL A 295 -29.69 -32.74 -33.77
C VAL A 295 -29.34 -31.39 -34.39
N SER A 296 -28.64 -30.55 -33.63
CA SER A 296 -28.17 -29.26 -34.11
C SER A 296 -26.67 -29.08 -33.82
N PRO A 297 -25.88 -28.58 -34.79
CA PRO A 297 -24.50 -28.22 -34.54
C PRO A 297 -24.46 -26.90 -33.77
N LEU A 298 -23.61 -26.83 -32.74
CA LEU A 298 -23.32 -25.58 -32.05
C LEU A 298 -22.22 -24.80 -32.80
N ASP A 299 -22.18 -23.49 -32.55
CA ASP A 299 -21.20 -22.61 -33.18
C ASP A 299 -19.75 -22.92 -32.74
N ALA A 300 -18.80 -22.32 -33.45
CA ALA A 300 -17.37 -22.47 -33.16
C ALA A 300 -16.98 -22.06 -31.72
N ALA A 301 -17.76 -21.20 -31.07
CA ALA A 301 -17.56 -20.79 -29.68
C ALA A 301 -17.71 -21.97 -28.69
N VAL A 302 -18.45 -23.02 -29.06
CA VAL A 302 -18.66 -24.23 -28.26
C VAL A 302 -18.04 -25.44 -28.99
N ASN A 303 -16.82 -25.27 -29.51
CA ASN A 303 -16.03 -26.33 -30.17
C ASN A 303 -16.76 -27.08 -31.31
N ARG A 304 -17.81 -26.49 -31.89
CA ARG A 304 -18.69 -27.17 -32.85
C ARG A 304 -19.24 -28.51 -32.35
N GLU A 305 -19.56 -28.58 -31.05
CA GLU A 305 -20.23 -29.74 -30.46
C GLU A 305 -21.62 -29.94 -31.06
N LEU A 306 -22.12 -31.17 -31.02
CA LEU A 306 -23.48 -31.49 -31.44
C LEU A 306 -24.41 -31.47 -30.23
N LEU A 307 -25.50 -30.72 -30.33
CA LEU A 307 -26.60 -30.74 -29.36
C LEU A 307 -27.69 -31.70 -29.86
N LEU A 308 -27.96 -32.73 -29.06
CA LEU A 308 -29.05 -33.67 -29.28
C LEU A 308 -30.17 -33.34 -28.29
N VAL A 309 -31.36 -33.06 -28.81
CA VAL A 309 -32.58 -32.83 -28.03
C VAL A 309 -33.47 -34.06 -28.17
N VAL A 310 -33.84 -34.69 -27.06
CA VAL A 310 -34.58 -35.97 -27.05
C VAL A 310 -35.95 -35.78 -26.41
N TYR A 311 -36.90 -35.31 -27.22
CA TYR A 311 -38.26 -34.98 -26.76
C TYR A 311 -39.13 -36.24 -26.63
N ASP A 312 -39.70 -36.50 -25.46
CA ASP A 312 -40.59 -37.65 -25.27
C ASP A 312 -41.98 -37.40 -25.89
N LEU A 313 -42.37 -38.24 -26.83
CA LEU A 313 -43.67 -38.23 -27.51
C LEU A 313 -44.61 -39.32 -26.98
N THR A 314 -44.20 -40.14 -26.01
CA THR A 314 -44.96 -41.31 -25.54
C THR A 314 -46.36 -40.91 -25.08
N SER A 315 -46.46 -39.91 -24.18
CA SER A 315 -47.76 -39.43 -23.69
C SER A 315 -48.64 -38.86 -24.80
N ARG A 316 -48.03 -38.18 -25.78
CA ARG A 316 -48.74 -37.60 -26.92
C ARG A 316 -49.27 -38.69 -27.85
N LYS A 317 -48.45 -39.66 -28.23
CA LYS A 317 -48.86 -40.78 -29.08
C LYS A 317 -49.92 -41.64 -28.42
N LEU A 318 -49.82 -41.90 -27.11
CA LEU A 318 -50.86 -42.62 -26.37
C LEU A 318 -52.19 -41.87 -26.35
N ALA A 319 -52.16 -40.54 -26.22
CA ALA A 319 -53.36 -39.71 -26.28
C ALA A 319 -53.99 -39.74 -27.69
N GLU A 320 -53.18 -39.59 -28.74
CA GLU A 320 -53.63 -39.67 -30.13
C GLU A 320 -54.22 -41.06 -30.45
N GLN A 321 -53.57 -42.14 -30.02
CA GLN A 321 -54.08 -43.51 -30.17
C GLN A 321 -55.40 -43.71 -29.41
N LYS A 322 -55.52 -43.17 -28.20
CA LYS A 322 -56.76 -43.25 -27.41
C LYS A 322 -57.92 -42.50 -28.08
N ILE A 323 -57.66 -41.33 -28.66
CA ILE A 323 -58.66 -40.58 -29.44
C ILE A 323 -59.10 -41.39 -30.64
N HIS A 324 -58.16 -41.86 -31.48
CA HIS A 324 -58.47 -42.64 -32.66
C HIS A 324 -59.22 -43.94 -32.33
N PHE A 325 -58.83 -44.62 -31.25
CA PHE A 325 -59.51 -45.83 -30.78
C PHE A 325 -60.94 -45.54 -30.28
N SER A 326 -61.12 -44.42 -29.56
CA SER A 326 -62.44 -43.97 -29.10
C SER A 326 -63.37 -43.62 -30.28
N GLU A 327 -62.85 -42.95 -31.31
CA GLU A 327 -63.59 -42.64 -32.55
C GLU A 327 -64.00 -43.92 -33.28
N GLN A 328 -63.10 -44.88 -33.43
CA GLN A 328 -63.40 -46.17 -34.07
C GLN A 328 -64.47 -46.96 -33.31
N ILE A 329 -64.40 -47.01 -31.97
CA ILE A 329 -65.44 -47.64 -31.15
C ILE A 329 -66.78 -46.93 -31.35
N PHE A 330 -66.79 -45.60 -31.33
CA PHE A 330 -68.00 -44.82 -31.53
C PHE A 330 -68.64 -45.13 -32.89
N SER A 331 -67.88 -45.08 -33.99
CA SER A 331 -68.40 -45.33 -35.34
C SER A 331 -68.77 -46.79 -35.66
N GLN A 332 -68.25 -47.79 -34.93
CA GLN A 332 -68.50 -49.22 -35.21
C GLN A 332 -69.43 -49.90 -34.18
N ALA A 333 -69.87 -49.17 -33.14
CA ALA A 333 -70.82 -49.71 -32.17
C ALA A 333 -72.17 -50.00 -32.83
N HIS A 334 -72.72 -51.19 -32.55
CA HIS A 334 -74.01 -51.63 -33.10
C HIS A 334 -75.22 -51.10 -32.28
N GLU A 335 -74.95 -50.44 -31.16
CA GLU A 335 -75.92 -49.74 -30.33
C GLU A 335 -75.86 -48.24 -30.64
N GLY A 336 -77.01 -47.56 -30.67
CA GLY A 336 -77.06 -46.12 -30.93
C GLY A 336 -76.50 -45.31 -29.76
N ILE A 337 -75.40 -44.61 -29.99
CA ILE A 337 -74.75 -43.71 -29.05
C ILE A 337 -75.02 -42.27 -29.48
N VAL A 338 -75.70 -41.51 -28.63
CA VAL A 338 -75.98 -40.08 -28.83
C VAL A 338 -75.24 -39.28 -27.78
N VAL A 339 -74.39 -38.36 -28.19
CA VAL A 339 -73.70 -37.40 -27.31
C VAL A 339 -74.47 -36.09 -27.34
N THR A 340 -74.84 -35.56 -26.17
CA THR A 340 -75.55 -34.28 -26.06
C THR A 340 -74.78 -33.26 -25.23
N ASP A 341 -75.04 -31.97 -25.46
CA ASP A 341 -74.61 -30.92 -24.54
C ASP A 341 -75.41 -30.94 -23.22
N ILE A 342 -75.04 -30.06 -22.28
CA ILE A 342 -75.74 -29.92 -20.98
C ILE A 342 -77.17 -29.36 -21.12
N GLN A 343 -77.58 -28.94 -22.32
CA GLN A 343 -78.92 -28.46 -22.65
C GLN A 343 -79.73 -29.50 -23.47
N GLY A 344 -79.21 -30.71 -23.66
CA GLY A 344 -79.90 -31.79 -24.37
C GLY A 344 -79.89 -31.67 -25.91
N ARG A 345 -79.04 -30.81 -26.49
CA ARG A 345 -78.86 -30.75 -27.96
C ARG A 345 -77.88 -31.82 -28.40
N ILE A 346 -78.22 -32.56 -29.45
CA ILE A 346 -77.37 -33.61 -30.03
C ILE A 346 -76.13 -32.96 -30.64
N LEU A 347 -74.96 -33.40 -30.18
CA LEU A 347 -73.65 -33.01 -30.69
C LEU A 347 -73.15 -34.02 -31.72
N GLU A 348 -73.24 -35.31 -31.39
CA GLU A 348 -72.81 -36.41 -32.26
C GLU A 348 -73.73 -37.62 -32.12
N VAL A 349 -73.88 -38.36 -33.21
CA VAL A 349 -74.55 -39.66 -33.25
C VAL A 349 -73.70 -40.61 -34.10
N ASN A 350 -73.55 -41.85 -33.65
CA ASN A 350 -72.89 -42.87 -34.47
C ASN A 350 -73.83 -43.42 -35.58
N PRO A 351 -73.27 -43.97 -36.68
CA PRO A 351 -74.04 -44.44 -37.84
C PRO A 351 -75.01 -45.58 -37.55
#